data_AF-A0A8D0CQS1-F1
#
_entry.id   AF-A0A8D0CQS1-F1
#
_cell.length_a   1.000
_cell.length_b   1.000
_cell.length_c   1.000
_cell.angle_alpha   90.00
_cell.angle_beta   90.00
_cell.angle_gamma   90.00
#
_symmetry.space_group_name_H-M   'P 1'
#
loop_
_entity.id
_entity.type
_entity.pdbx_description
1 polymer ?
#
loop_
_entity_poly.entity_id
_entity_poly.type
_entity_poly.pdbx_seq_one_letter_code
_entity_poly.pdbx_strand_id
1 'polypeptide(L)'
;MFANQNKKVHFREKQGHVVRSLYKRILVLHRFLPIDLRALGDQYVKDEFRRNKRASSEEVTSFMTEWEKYKDTLQTQVLQSAGKPLSSVKFGADLSEGKLSNFQDDQIGQLYELMLESTKSSRQFDIQEDSK
;
A
#
# COMPACT_ATOMS: atom_id res chain seq x y z
N MET A 1 30.30 -14.09 25.79
CA MET A 1 29.04 -13.31 25.68
C MET A 1 29.05 -12.22 24.59
N PHE A 2 30.21 -11.71 24.16
CA PHE A 2 30.31 -10.59 23.19
C PHE A 2 29.93 -10.93 21.72
N ALA A 3 30.10 -12.18 21.29
CA ALA A 3 29.78 -12.59 19.90
C ALA A 3 28.28 -12.55 19.56
N ASN A 4 27.39 -12.60 20.57
CA ASN A 4 25.94 -12.65 20.36
C ASN A 4 25.31 -11.24 20.21
N GLN A 5 25.90 -10.22 20.83
CA GLN A 5 25.45 -8.83 20.70
C GLN A 5 25.76 -8.26 19.30
N ASN A 6 26.94 -8.53 18.74
CA ASN A 6 27.30 -8.09 17.38
C ASN A 6 26.41 -8.72 16.30
N LYS A 7 26.03 -10.00 16.44
CA LYS A 7 25.09 -10.65 15.52
C LYS A 7 23.69 -10.03 15.57
N LYS A 8 23.19 -9.68 16.75
CA LYS A 8 21.88 -8.99 16.93
C LYS A 8 21.87 -7.58 16.35
N VAL A 9 22.95 -6.81 16.52
CA VAL A 9 23.06 -5.45 15.96
C VAL A 9 23.08 -5.49 14.43
N HIS A 10 23.90 -6.35 13.85
CA HIS A 10 24.00 -6.50 12.39
C HIS A 10 22.68 -6.97 11.76
N PHE A 11 21.96 -7.89 12.43
CA PHE A 11 20.62 -8.29 12.00
C PHE A 11 19.62 -7.13 12.02
N ARG A 12 19.61 -6.32 13.08
CA ARG A 12 18.74 -5.13 13.18
C ARG A 12 19.04 -4.08 12.11
N GLU A 13 20.31 -3.83 11.80
CA GLU A 13 20.70 -2.89 10.74
C GLU A 13 20.27 -3.37 9.35
N LYS A 14 20.48 -4.66 9.07
CA LYS A 14 20.05 -5.27 7.79
C LYS A 14 18.53 -5.16 7.61
N GLN A 15 17.76 -5.44 8.67
CA GLN A 15 16.30 -5.29 8.63
C GLN A 15 15.87 -3.83 8.42
N GLY A 16 16.55 -2.87 9.07
CA GLY A 16 16.28 -1.44 8.88
C GLY A 16 16.50 -0.98 7.42
N HIS A 17 17.51 -1.51 6.75
CA HIS A 17 17.77 -1.20 5.33
C HIS A 17 16.68 -1.77 4.40
N VAL A 18 16.23 -3.00 4.65
CA VAL A 18 15.17 -3.65 3.86
C VAL A 18 13.85 -2.88 4.00
N VAL A 19 13.45 -2.54 5.22
CA VAL A 19 12.23 -1.74 5.49
C VAL A 19 12.25 -0.41 4.75
N ARG A 20 13.38 0.33 4.83
CA ARG A 20 13.53 1.63 4.14
C ARG A 20 13.50 1.49 2.63
N SER A 21 14.07 0.42 2.09
CA SER A 21 14.07 0.15 0.64
C SER A 21 12.66 -0.13 0.14
N LEU A 22 11.89 -0.95 0.86
CA LEU A 22 10.48 -1.23 0.53
C LEU A 22 9.63 0.04 0.58
N TYR A 23 9.73 0.82 1.67
CA TYR A 23 9.03 2.10 1.82
C TYR A 23 9.30 3.05 0.64
N LYS A 24 10.59 3.25 0.29
CA LYS A 24 10.97 4.11 -0.84
C LYS A 24 10.44 3.57 -2.16
N ARG A 25 10.48 2.25 -2.38
CA ARG A 25 10.00 1.63 -3.62
C ARG A 25 8.50 1.84 -3.81
N ILE A 26 7.70 1.68 -2.75
CA ILE A 26 6.25 1.93 -2.79
C ILE A 26 5.97 3.39 -3.16
N LEU A 27 6.63 4.36 -2.51
CA LEU A 27 6.44 5.78 -2.84
C LEU A 27 6.87 6.15 -4.27
N VAL A 28 7.86 5.44 -4.83
CA VAL A 28 8.21 5.61 -6.25
C VAL A 28 7.11 5.08 -7.15
N LEU A 29 6.53 3.91 -6.84
CA LEU A 29 5.41 3.34 -7.61
C LEU A 29 4.17 4.24 -7.55
N HIS A 30 3.90 4.88 -6.40
CA HIS A 30 2.79 5.81 -6.24
C HIS A 30 2.83 7.01 -7.19
N ARG A 31 4.01 7.41 -7.68
CA ARG A 31 4.14 8.50 -8.66
C ARG A 31 3.46 8.20 -10.00
N PHE A 32 3.18 6.93 -10.28
CA PHE A 32 2.49 6.47 -11.48
C PHE A 32 0.98 6.28 -11.25
N LEU A 33 0.47 6.58 -10.05
CA LEU A 33 -0.95 6.53 -9.75
C LEU A 33 -1.63 7.87 -10.11
N PRO A 34 -2.94 7.85 -10.43
CA PRO A 34 -3.77 9.04 -10.45
C PRO A 34 -3.57 9.88 -9.19
N ILE A 35 -3.63 11.20 -9.32
CA ILE A 35 -3.25 12.14 -8.25
C ILE A 35 -4.00 11.91 -6.94
N ASP A 36 -5.29 11.58 -7.01
CA ASP A 36 -6.14 11.32 -5.85
C ASP A 36 -5.67 10.05 -5.09
N LEU A 37 -5.40 8.98 -5.86
CA LEU A 37 -4.90 7.72 -5.31
C LEU A 37 -3.49 7.89 -4.75
N ARG A 38 -2.63 8.69 -5.40
CA ARG A 38 -1.29 9.01 -4.91
C ARG A 38 -1.37 9.76 -3.57
N ALA A 39 -2.20 10.80 -3.49
CA ALA A 39 -2.31 11.62 -2.29
C ALA A 39 -2.78 10.79 -1.08
N LEU A 40 -3.85 9.99 -1.27
CA LEU A 40 -4.36 9.09 -0.25
C LEU A 40 -3.33 8.02 0.14
N GLY A 41 -2.75 7.35 -0.85
CA GLY A 41 -1.79 6.27 -0.67
C GLY A 41 -0.51 6.73 0.03
N ASP A 42 0.07 7.86 -0.36
CA ASP A 42 1.29 8.40 0.26
C ASP A 42 1.10 8.70 1.73
N GLN A 43 -0.06 9.27 2.10
CA GLN A 43 -0.39 9.56 3.49
C GLN A 43 -0.54 8.26 4.28
N TYR A 44 -1.29 7.30 3.75
CA TYR A 44 -1.50 5.99 4.38
C TYR A 44 -0.17 5.25 4.62
N VAL A 45 0.69 5.14 3.60
CA VAL A 45 2.01 4.48 3.70
C VAL A 45 2.88 5.14 4.77
N LYS A 46 2.92 6.48 4.81
CA LYS A 46 3.68 7.22 5.84
C LYS A 46 3.19 6.90 7.24
N ASP A 47 1.88 6.85 7.42
CA ASP A 47 1.27 6.63 8.72
C ASP A 47 1.46 5.19 9.21
N GLU A 48 1.25 4.20 8.35
CA GLU A 48 1.43 2.79 8.69
C GLU A 48 2.89 2.46 9.01
N PHE A 49 3.85 2.87 8.17
CA PHE A 49 5.27 2.66 8.47
C PHE A 49 5.72 3.42 9.73
N ARG A 50 5.06 4.53 10.09
CA ARG A 50 5.33 5.25 11.34
C ARG A 50 4.78 4.49 12.55
N ARG A 51 3.54 3.98 12.47
CA ARG A 51 2.89 3.20 13.53
C ARG A 51 3.66 1.92 13.84
N ASN A 52 4.19 1.26 12.81
CA ASN A 52 4.91 -0.01 12.96
C ASN A 52 6.41 0.13 13.32
N LYS A 53 6.92 1.34 13.59
CA LYS A 53 8.33 1.54 14.00
C LYS A 53 8.72 0.79 15.28
N ARG A 54 7.76 0.53 16.16
CA ARG A 54 7.97 -0.11 17.47
C ARG A 54 7.26 -1.48 17.57
N ALA A 55 6.78 -2.01 16.45
CA ALA A 55 6.14 -3.31 16.40
C ALA A 55 7.12 -4.42 16.84
N SER A 56 6.56 -5.50 17.37
CA SER A 56 7.31 -6.70 17.74
C SER A 56 7.91 -7.39 16.51
N SER A 57 8.88 -8.29 16.72
CA SER A 57 9.53 -8.99 15.60
C SER A 57 8.57 -9.84 14.76
N GLU A 58 7.53 -10.40 15.39
CA GLU A 58 6.51 -11.20 14.70
C GLU A 58 5.61 -10.31 13.85
N GLU A 59 5.11 -9.20 14.42
CA GLU A 59 4.30 -8.22 13.70
C GLU A 59 5.08 -7.59 12.54
N VAL A 60 6.38 -7.30 12.71
CA VAL A 60 7.23 -6.80 11.62
C VAL A 60 7.35 -7.80 10.48
N THR A 61 7.39 -9.11 10.77
CA THR A 61 7.50 -10.14 9.73
C THR A 61 6.22 -10.20 8.89
N SER A 62 5.06 -10.24 9.54
CA SER A 62 3.76 -10.19 8.86
C SER A 62 3.57 -8.88 8.10
N PHE A 63 3.93 -7.75 8.71
CA PHE A 63 3.91 -6.44 8.07
C PHE A 63 4.73 -6.44 6.79
N MET A 64 6.01 -6.82 6.86
CA MET A 64 6.88 -6.83 5.68
C MET A 64 6.35 -7.75 4.58
N THR A 65 5.79 -8.91 4.92
CA THR A 65 5.19 -9.84 3.96
C THR A 65 4.03 -9.21 3.20
N GLU A 66 3.08 -8.58 3.89
CA GLU A 66 1.92 -7.95 3.24
C GLU A 66 2.30 -6.70 2.43
N TRP A 67 3.26 -5.92 2.93
CA TRP A 67 3.76 -4.73 2.21
C TRP A 67 4.60 -5.08 0.97
N GLU A 68 5.31 -6.21 0.98
CA GLU A 68 5.97 -6.74 -0.22
C GLU A 68 4.94 -7.17 -1.27
N LYS A 69 3.89 -7.90 -0.88
CA LYS A 69 2.78 -8.26 -1.77
C LYS A 69 2.13 -7.04 -2.38
N TYR A 70 1.82 -6.02 -1.57
CA TYR A 70 1.25 -4.76 -2.06
C TYR A 70 2.15 -4.09 -3.09
N LYS A 71 3.46 -4.00 -2.81
CA LYS A 71 4.46 -3.46 -3.74
C LYS A 71 4.50 -4.25 -5.05
N ASP A 72 4.41 -5.59 -5.02
CA ASP A 72 4.41 -6.44 -6.22
C ASP A 72 3.13 -6.27 -7.06
N THR A 73 1.97 -6.19 -6.41
CA THR A 73 0.69 -5.87 -7.06
C THR A 73 0.77 -4.50 -7.75
N LEU A 74 1.18 -3.46 -7.03
CA LEU A 74 1.33 -2.12 -7.60
C LEU A 74 2.31 -2.09 -8.76
N GLN A 75 3.48 -2.73 -8.61
CA GLN A 75 4.48 -2.77 -9.66
C GLN A 75 3.93 -3.42 -10.93
N THR A 76 3.20 -4.53 -10.79
CA THR A 76 2.57 -5.22 -11.92
C THR A 76 1.55 -4.32 -12.62
N GLN A 77 0.69 -3.64 -11.86
CA GLN A 77 -0.34 -2.77 -12.40
C GLN A 77 0.23 -1.54 -13.10
N VAL A 78 1.26 -0.92 -12.52
CA VAL A 78 2.00 0.22 -13.12
C VAL A 78 2.70 -0.20 -14.41
N LEU A 79 3.24 -1.42 -14.50
CA LEU A 79 3.86 -1.90 -15.73
C LEU A 79 2.81 -2.22 -16.80
N GLN A 80 1.67 -2.81 -16.42
CA GLN A 80 0.56 -3.12 -17.33
C GLN A 80 -0.18 -1.88 -17.84
N SER A 81 -0.04 -0.76 -17.13
CA SER A 81 -0.57 0.53 -17.52
C SER A 81 0.37 1.35 -18.40
N ALA A 82 1.63 0.94 -18.53
CA ALA A 82 2.60 1.63 -19.36
C ALA A 82 2.11 1.70 -20.81
N GLY A 83 2.03 2.93 -21.36
CA GLY A 83 1.55 3.18 -22.71
C GLY A 83 0.02 3.23 -22.87
N LYS A 84 -0.75 3.09 -21.78
CA LYS A 84 -2.22 3.30 -21.79
C LYS A 84 -2.57 4.68 -21.22
N PRO A 85 -3.67 5.31 -21.68
CA PRO A 85 -4.21 6.49 -21.03
C PRO A 85 -4.52 6.18 -19.57
N LEU A 86 -4.11 7.05 -18.65
CA LEU A 86 -4.26 6.86 -17.20
C LEU A 86 -5.72 6.62 -16.78
N SER A 87 -6.68 7.19 -17.53
CA SER A 87 -8.12 7.00 -17.34
C SER A 87 -8.63 5.58 -17.57
N SER A 88 -7.89 4.75 -18.32
CA SER A 88 -8.26 3.37 -18.63
C SER A 88 -7.66 2.33 -17.66
N VAL A 89 -6.79 2.81 -16.76
CA VAL A 89 -6.01 1.95 -15.87
C VAL A 89 -6.80 1.70 -14.59
N LYS A 90 -7.08 0.44 -14.30
CA LYS A 90 -7.66 0.02 -13.03
C LYS A 90 -6.56 -0.38 -12.06
N PHE A 91 -6.56 0.22 -10.87
CA PHE A 91 -5.67 -0.11 -9.77
C PHE A 91 -6.43 -0.82 -8.66
N GLY A 92 -5.73 -1.68 -7.92
CA GLY A 92 -6.32 -2.51 -6.87
C GLY A 92 -6.73 -3.91 -7.36
N ALA A 93 -7.28 -4.70 -6.46
CA ALA A 93 -7.71 -6.07 -6.74
C ALA A 93 -9.06 -6.32 -6.08
N ASP A 94 -9.89 -7.13 -6.72
CA ASP A 94 -11.19 -7.50 -6.18
C ASP A 94 -11.02 -8.32 -4.88
N LEU A 95 -11.94 -8.11 -3.94
CA LEU A 95 -12.01 -8.92 -2.73
C LEU A 95 -12.56 -10.30 -3.10
N SER A 96 -11.80 -11.36 -2.79
CA SER A 96 -12.30 -12.72 -2.96
C SER A 96 -13.40 -13.03 -1.96
N GLU A 97 -14.29 -13.97 -2.29
CA GLU A 97 -15.36 -14.43 -1.39
C GLU A 97 -14.81 -14.88 -0.03
N GLY A 98 -13.68 -15.60 -0.02
CA GLY A 98 -13.02 -16.03 1.22
C GLY A 98 -12.42 -14.87 2.04
N LYS A 99 -12.16 -13.70 1.45
CA LYS A 99 -11.81 -12.50 2.22
C LYS A 99 -13.07 -11.86 2.79
N LEU A 100 -14.14 -11.78 2.00
CA LEU A 100 -15.42 -11.22 2.42
C LEU A 100 -16.03 -12.01 3.58
N SER A 101 -15.88 -13.34 3.60
CA SER A 101 -16.37 -14.19 4.70
C SER A 101 -15.70 -13.94 6.05
N ASN A 102 -14.59 -13.18 6.10
CA ASN A 102 -13.93 -12.82 7.36
C ASN A 102 -14.50 -11.54 7.98
N PHE A 103 -15.40 -10.84 7.29
CA PHE A 103 -16.04 -9.61 7.78
C PHE A 103 -17.37 -9.92 8.46
N GLN A 104 -17.75 -9.08 9.42
CA GLN A 104 -19.09 -9.08 10.00
C GLN A 104 -20.10 -8.43 9.05
N ASP A 105 -21.38 -8.73 9.19
CA ASP A 105 -22.44 -8.24 8.31
C ASP A 105 -22.45 -6.70 8.21
N ASP A 106 -22.30 -5.99 9.33
CA ASP A 106 -22.23 -4.53 9.34
C ASP A 106 -21.01 -3.99 8.57
N GLN A 107 -19.88 -4.69 8.62
CA GLN A 107 -18.67 -4.30 7.88
C GLN A 107 -18.84 -4.55 6.38
N ILE A 108 -19.55 -5.62 6.01
CA ILE A 108 -19.92 -5.89 4.61
C ILE A 108 -20.85 -4.78 4.10
N GLY A 109 -21.84 -4.38 4.90
CA GLY A 109 -22.71 -3.24 4.60
C GLY A 109 -21.92 -1.95 4.34
N GLN A 110 -20.99 -1.60 5.23
CA GLN A 110 -20.13 -0.42 5.08
C GLN A 110 -19.23 -0.48 3.84
N LEU A 111 -18.65 -1.65 3.54
CA LEU A 111 -17.85 -1.85 2.33
C LEU A 111 -18.70 -1.66 1.06
N TYR A 112 -19.94 -2.14 1.07
CA TYR A 112 -20.87 -1.98 -0.04
C TYR A 112 -21.26 -0.50 -0.24
N GLU A 113 -21.58 0.22 0.83
CA GLU A 113 -21.85 1.66 0.77
C GLU A 113 -20.64 2.44 0.24
N LEU A 114 -19.43 2.11 0.71
CA LEU A 114 -18.19 2.72 0.21
C LEU A 114 -17.98 2.45 -1.28
N MET A 115 -18.25 1.23 -1.75
CA MET A 115 -18.18 0.88 -3.17
C MET A 115 -19.15 1.76 -3.99
N LEU A 116 -20.40 1.89 -3.54
CA LEU A 116 -21.39 2.74 -4.20
C LEU A 116 -20.96 4.21 -4.24
N GLU A 117 -20.40 4.74 -3.14
CA GLU A 117 -19.92 6.13 -3.10
C GLU A 117 -18.74 6.34 -4.06
N SER A 118 -17.76 5.43 -4.03
CA SER A 118 -16.53 5.55 -4.84
C SER A 118 -16.73 5.39 -6.35
N THR A 119 -17.89 4.88 -6.78
CA THR A 119 -18.22 4.64 -8.20
C THR A 119 -19.18 5.68 -8.78
N LYS A 120 -19.59 6.69 -8.00
CA LYS A 120 -20.41 7.79 -8.51
C LYS A 120 -19.66 8.61 -9.56
N SER A 121 -20.39 9.02 -10.60
CA SER A 121 -19.84 9.80 -11.73
C SER A 121 -19.37 11.19 -11.32
N SER A 122 -19.99 11.79 -10.31
CA SER A 122 -19.65 13.11 -9.80
C SER A 122 -18.49 13.02 -8.81
N ARG A 123 -17.27 13.30 -9.27
CA ARG A 123 -16.17 13.65 -8.37
C ARG A 123 -16.54 14.94 -7.65
N GLN A 124 -16.66 14.90 -6.32
CA GLN A 124 -16.91 16.10 -5.52
C GLN A 124 -15.77 17.13 -5.62
N PHE A 125 -14.59 16.70 -6.08
CA PHE A 125 -13.41 17.53 -6.25
C PHE A 125 -12.88 17.38 -7.68
N ASP A 126 -12.71 18.50 -8.39
CA ASP A 126 -12.05 18.54 -9.69
C ASP A 126 -10.58 18.90 -9.48
N ILE A 127 -9.72 17.87 -9.43
CA ILE A 127 -8.28 18.05 -9.21
C ILE A 127 -7.63 18.16 -10.59
N GLN A 128 -7.28 19.38 -10.98
CA GLN A 128 -6.58 19.65 -12.23
C GLN A 128 -5.19 19.00 -12.22
N GLU A 129 -4.93 18.13 -13.20
CA GLU A 129 -3.58 17.61 -13.46
C GLU A 129 -2.77 18.70 -14.16
N ASP A 130 -1.91 19.41 -13.40
CA ASP A 130 -0.87 20.27 -13.99
C ASP A 130 0.06 19.39 -14.85
N SER A 131 -0.20 19.35 -16.15
CA SER A 131 0.67 18.73 -17.13
C SER A 131 1.94 19.57 -17.23
N LYS A 132 3.05 19.06 -16.68
CA LYS A 132 4.39 19.63 -16.83
C LYS A 132 5.23 18.79 -17.77
#